data_AF-A0A529GE14-F1
#
_entry.id   AF-A0A529GE14-F1
#
_cell.length_a   1.000
_cell.length_b   1.000
_cell.length_c   1.000
_cell.angle_alpha   90.00
_cell.angle_beta   90.00
_cell.angle_gamma   90.00
#
_symmetry.space_group_name_H-M   'P 1'
#
loop_
_entity.id
_entity.type
_entity.pdbx_description
1 polymer ?
#
loop_
_entity_poly.entity_id
_entity_poly.type
_entity_poly.pdbx_seq_one_letter_code
_entity_poly.pdbx_strand_id
1 'polypeptide(L)' 'YYHLYSTINRAVELPGEGIDTIDTWMSYKLPNNFENLVVTGANRYAFGNSVDNIIKGGTGSQTFDGGLGN' A
#
# COMPACT_ATOMS: atom_id res chain seq x y z
N TYR A 1 10.10 3.43 -4.79
CA TYR A 1 9.94 2.15 -4.06
C TYR A 1 10.34 2.34 -2.59
N TYR A 2 9.44 2.01 -1.66
CA TYR A 2 9.56 2.30 -0.23
C TYR A 2 9.33 1.04 0.61
N HIS A 3 10.21 0.79 1.58
CA HIS A 3 10.03 -0.27 2.58
C HIS A 3 9.63 0.33 3.92
N LEU A 4 8.48 -0.09 4.46
CA LEU A 4 7.95 0.36 5.74
C LEU A 4 7.84 -0.82 6.71
N TYR A 5 8.88 -1.03 7.52
CA TYR A 5 8.93 -2.10 8.51
C TYR A 5 8.92 -1.61 9.96
N SER A 6 8.61 -0.34 10.16
CA SER A 6 8.39 0.27 11.47
C SER A 6 7.09 1.08 11.45
N THR A 7 6.30 1.01 12.52
CA THR A 7 5.01 1.71 12.63
C THR A 7 5.14 3.23 12.68
N ILE A 8 6.35 3.77 12.88
CA ILE A 8 6.59 5.22 12.89
C ILE A 8 7.01 5.78 11.53
N ASN A 9 7.33 4.93 10.56
CA ASN A 9 7.71 5.39 9.23
C ASN A 9 6.48 5.88 8.47
N ARG A 10 6.63 6.97 7.73
CA ARG A 10 5.60 7.48 6.81
C ARG A 10 6.21 7.70 5.44
N ALA A 11 5.56 7.15 4.42
CA ALA A 11 5.90 7.41 3.03
C ALA A 11 5.14 8.65 2.55
N VAL A 12 5.81 9.49 1.76
CA VAL A 12 5.24 10.67 1.11
C VAL A 12 5.77 10.69 -0.32
N GLU A 13 4.86 10.96 -1.25
CA GLU A 13 5.13 11.07 -2.68
C GLU A 13 4.38 12.31 -3.20
N LEU A 14 5.03 13.06 -4.08
CA LEU A 14 4.46 14.22 -4.74
C LEU A 14 3.78 13.83 -6.06
N PRO A 15 2.83 14.64 -6.55
CA PRO A 15 2.18 14.36 -7.82
C PRO A 15 3.18 14.30 -8.98
N GLY A 16 3.09 13.25 -9.81
CA GLY A 16 3.88 13.10 -11.03
C GLY A 16 5.30 12.55 -10.81
N GLU A 17 5.58 11.97 -9.65
CA GLU A 17 6.89 11.35 -9.36
C GLU A 17 7.06 9.96 -9.99
N GLY A 18 5.98 9.31 -10.43
CA GLY A 18 6.06 8.12 -11.26
C GLY A 18 4.99 7.09 -10.91
N ILE A 19 5.41 5.82 -10.94
CA ILE A 19 4.65 4.68 -10.44
C ILE A 19 5.45 4.09 -9.28
N ASP A 20 4.92 4.21 -8.07
CA ASP A 20 5.65 3.87 -6.86
C ASP A 20 5.00 2.77 -6.04
N THR A 21 5.82 2.12 -5.22
CA THR A 21 5.44 0.93 -4.45
C THR A 21 5.77 1.12 -2.99
N ILE A 22 4.79 0.86 -2.13
CA ILE A 22 5.00 0.65 -0.70
C ILE A 22 4.98 -0.84 -0.39
N ASP A 23 6.01 -1.31 0.30
CA ASP A 23 6.14 -2.68 0.80
C ASP A 23 6.21 -2.69 2.33
N THR A 24 5.30 -3.44 2.95
CA THR A 24 5.18 -3.53 4.41
C THR A 24 4.65 -4.88 4.88
N TRP A 25 4.91 -5.24 6.15
CA TRP A 25 4.32 -6.41 6.80
C TRP A 25 3.05 -6.09 7.59
N MET A 26 2.74 -4.80 7.78
CA MET A 26 1.68 -4.32 8.65
C MET A 26 0.40 -4.02 7.85
N SER A 27 -0.72 -3.86 8.55
CA SER A 27 -1.92 -3.29 7.93
C SER A 27 -1.62 -1.86 7.46
N TYR A 28 -2.05 -1.52 6.26
CA TYR A 28 -1.67 -0.24 5.66
C TYR A 28 -2.72 0.27 4.69
N LYS A 29 -2.82 1.61 4.63
CA LYS A 29 -3.60 2.33 3.62
C LYS A 29 -2.64 3.16 2.78
N LEU A 30 -2.72 3.02 1.46
CA LEU A 30 -1.92 3.83 0.55
C LEU A 30 -2.17 5.32 0.82
N PRO A 31 -1.10 6.13 0.99
CA PRO A 31 -1.20 7.58 0.93
C PRO A 31 -1.59 8.02 -0.49
N ASN A 32 -1.91 9.29 -0.65
CA ASN A 32 -2.13 9.86 -1.98
C ASN A 32 -0.87 9.72 -2.85
N ASN A 33 -1.08 9.65 -4.16
CA ASN A 33 -0.05 9.58 -5.21
C ASN A 33 0.72 8.26 -5.32
N PHE A 34 0.45 7.27 -4.47
CA PHE A 34 1.04 5.94 -4.62
C PHE A 34 0.11 4.99 -5.40
N GLU A 35 0.67 4.18 -6.28
CA GLU A 35 -0.08 3.25 -7.13
C GLU A 35 -0.04 1.81 -6.60
N ASN A 36 1.05 1.40 -5.94
CA ASN A 36 1.25 0.00 -5.58
C ASN A 36 1.42 -0.22 -4.07
N LEU A 37 0.72 -1.24 -3.56
CA LEU A 37 0.83 -1.69 -2.17
C LEU A 37 1.13 -3.18 -2.10
N VAL A 38 2.17 -3.53 -1.36
CA VAL A 38 2.48 -4.91 -0.97
C VAL A 38 2.34 -5.04 0.55
N VAL A 39 1.43 -5.91 1.01
CA VAL A 39 1.26 -6.24 2.44
C VAL A 39 1.55 -7.71 2.67
N THR A 40 2.66 -8.00 3.33
CA THR A 40 3.19 -9.36 3.47
C THR A 40 2.72 -10.11 4.72
N GLY A 41 2.22 -9.40 5.74
CA GLY A 41 1.76 -10.03 6.98
C GLY A 41 0.42 -10.74 6.83
N ALA A 42 0.24 -11.85 7.54
CA ALA A 42 -1.04 -12.54 7.63
C ALA A 42 -2.03 -11.80 8.54
N ASN A 43 -3.33 -11.95 8.25
CA ASN A 43 -4.46 -11.30 8.93
C ASN A 43 -4.32 -9.77 8.96
N ARG A 44 -3.92 -9.18 7.82
CA ARG A 44 -3.72 -7.73 7.65
C ARG A 44 -4.73 -7.13 6.68
N TYR A 45 -4.87 -5.81 6.79
CA TYR A 45 -5.66 -4.99 5.90
C TYR A 45 -4.74 -4.25 4.93
N ALA A 46 -5.08 -4.26 3.65
CA ALA A 46 -4.35 -3.53 2.62
C ALA A 46 -5.35 -2.71 1.82
N PHE A 47 -5.33 -1.40 2.06
CA PHE A 47 -6.31 -0.46 1.55
C PHE A 47 -5.68 0.47 0.50
N GLY A 48 -6.38 0.64 -0.61
CA GLY A 48 -6.07 1.59 -1.66
C GLY A 48 -6.38 3.04 -1.27
N ASN A 49 -6.26 3.91 -2.26
CA ASN A 49 -6.52 5.33 -2.20
C ASN A 49 -7.53 5.71 -3.31
N SER A 50 -7.49 6.96 -3.77
CA SER A 50 -8.41 7.47 -4.80
C SER A 50 -7.89 7.39 -6.22
N VAL A 51 -6.67 6.86 -6.45
CA VAL A 51 -6.12 6.58 -7.78
C VAL A 51 -6.15 5.09 -8.05
N ASP A 52 -5.83 4.69 -9.28
CA ASP A 52 -5.83 3.28 -9.66
C ASP A 52 -4.71 2.55 -8.90
N ASN A 53 -5.05 1.44 -8.25
CA ASN A 53 -4.13 0.75 -7.35
C ASN A 53 -3.90 -0.71 -7.73
N ILE A 54 -2.65 -1.15 -7.61
CA ILE A 54 -2.29 -2.57 -7.62
C ILE A 54 -1.94 -2.98 -6.19
N ILE A 55 -2.78 -3.83 -5.60
CA ILE A 55 -2.60 -4.34 -4.24
C ILE A 55 -2.23 -5.81 -4.28
N LYS A 56 -1.14 -6.18 -3.61
CA LYS A 56 -0.63 -7.54 -3.52
C LYS A 56 -0.50 -7.99 -2.06
N GLY A 57 -1.03 -9.17 -1.75
CA GLY A 57 -0.82 -9.85 -0.47
C GLY A 57 0.41 -10.75 -0.46
N GLY A 58 0.92 -11.00 0.74
CA GLY A 58 1.89 -12.06 1.03
C GLY A 58 1.23 -13.40 1.35
N THR A 59 1.94 -14.24 2.08
CA THR A 59 1.40 -15.53 2.56
C THR A 59 0.33 -15.31 3.63
N GLY A 60 -0.56 -16.29 3.80
CA GLY A 60 -1.71 -16.18 4.70
C GLY A 60 -2.86 -15.38 4.08
N SER A 61 -3.76 -14.86 4.92
CA SER A 61 -4.95 -14.13 4.48
C SER A 61 -4.78 -12.63 4.67
N GLN A 62 -5.21 -11.83 3.69
CA GLN A 62 -5.32 -10.39 3.78
C GLN A 62 -6.73 -9.96 3.37
N THR A 63 -7.19 -8.84 3.92
CA THR A 63 -8.41 -8.16 3.45
C THR A 63 -8.00 -7.00 2.56
N PHE A 64 -8.49 -7.01 1.32
CA PHE A 64 -8.23 -5.95 0.34
C PHE A 64 -9.44 -5.02 0.22
N ASP A 65 -9.16 -3.73 0.21
CA ASP A 65 -10.09 -2.68 -0.21
C ASP A 65 -9.36 -1.86 -1.27
N GLY A 66 -9.88 -1.84 -2.50
CA GLY A 66 -9.27 -1.08 -3.61
C GLY A 66 -9.39 0.43 -3.47
N GLY A 67 -10.19 0.92 -2.51
CA GLY A 67 -10.48 2.34 -2.39
C GLY A 67 -11.44 2.82 -3.48
N LEU A 68 -11.19 4.03 -3.98
CA LEU A 68 -12.06 4.69 -4.98
C LEU A 68 -11.48 4.65 -6.41
N GLY A 69 -10.26 4.14 -6.60
CA GLY A 69 -9.63 3.99 -7.92
C GLY A 69 -10.40 3.04 -8.85
N ASN A 70 -10.21 3.17 -10.17
CA ASN A 70 -10.92 2.38 -11.18
C ASN A 70 -10.06 1.29 -11.82
#